data_AF-A0A9D1C0P4-F1
#
_entry.id   AF-A0A9D1C0P4-F1
#
_cell.length_a   1.000
_cell.length_b   1.000
_cell.length_c   1.000
_cell.angle_alpha   90.00
_cell.angle_beta   90.00
_cell.angle_gamma   90.00
#
_symmetry.space_group_name_H-M   'P 1'
#
loop_
_entity.id
_entity.type
_entity.pdbx_description
1 polymer ?
#
loop_
_entity_poly.entity_id
_entity_poly.type
_entity_poly.pdbx_seq_one_letter_code
_entity_poly.pdbx_strand_id
1 'polypeptide(L)'
;MFQAQQKVMTNQYPAWKYLLLIVITVIGLTYAMPNLFGDDPAVQISPAKSVVFNADTQVKVEGLLEKAGLEVKSSVFEGGKFLIRFD
;
A
#
# COMPACT_ATOMS: atom_id res chain seq x y z
N MET A 1 37.04 -36.35 41.10
CA MET A 1 36.70 -36.09 39.69
C MET A 1 35.18 -35.89 39.63
N PHE A 2 34.71 -34.65 39.64
CA PHE A 2 33.28 -34.33 39.60
C PHE A 2 32.91 -33.97 38.16
N GLN A 3 32.18 -34.84 37.47
CA GLN A 3 31.64 -34.54 36.14
C GLN A 3 30.39 -33.68 36.31
N ALA A 4 30.46 -32.42 35.88
CA ALA A 4 29.29 -31.57 35.78
C ALA A 4 28.39 -32.12 34.66
N GLN A 5 27.23 -32.66 35.02
CA GLN A 5 26.19 -33.04 34.07
C GLN A 5 25.65 -31.76 33.43
N GLN A 6 26.19 -31.39 32.26
CA GLN A 6 25.72 -30.26 31.48
C GLN A 6 24.37 -30.63 30.87
N LYS A 7 23.29 -30.27 31.58
CA LYS A 7 21.92 -30.34 31.05
C LYS A 7 21.86 -29.44 29.82
N VAL A 8 21.85 -30.03 28.63
CA VAL A 8 21.59 -29.29 27.40
C VAL A 8 20.17 -28.75 27.51
N MET A 9 20.06 -27.45 27.74
CA MET A 9 18.77 -26.77 27.81
C MET A 9 18.20 -26.74 26.39
N THR A 10 17.34 -27.70 26.08
CA THR A 10 16.61 -27.70 24.81
C THR A 10 15.66 -26.49 24.82
N ASN A 11 15.93 -25.50 23.97
CA ASN A 11 15.03 -24.37 23.73
C ASN A 11 13.85 -24.81 22.84
N GLN A 12 13.08 -25.78 23.33
CA GLN A 12 11.93 -26.32 22.63
C GLN A 12 10.68 -25.81 23.31
N TYR A 13 9.98 -24.96 22.59
CA TYR A 13 8.65 -24.57 23.00
C TYR A 13 7.69 -25.75 22.83
N PRO A 14 6.59 -25.79 23.59
CA PRO A 14 5.53 -26.75 23.35
C PRO A 14 5.07 -26.70 21.88
N ALA A 15 4.81 -27.87 21.28
CA ALA A 15 4.46 -28.01 19.86
C ALA A 15 3.32 -27.09 19.39
N TRP A 16 2.37 -26.80 20.29
CA TRP A 16 1.24 -25.90 20.02
C TRP A 16 1.68 -24.47 19.66
N LYS A 17 2.80 -23.98 20.20
CA LYS A 17 3.29 -22.64 19.89
C LYS A 17 3.79 -22.54 18.45
N TYR A 18 4.45 -23.59 17.95
CA TYR A 18 4.88 -23.66 16.55
C TYR A 18 3.68 -23.79 15.61
N LEU A 19 2.68 -24.59 15.98
CA LEU A 19 1.44 -24.72 15.20
C LEU A 19 0.68 -23.39 15.14
N LEU A 20 0.56 -22.69 16.27
CA LEU A 20 -0.04 -21.36 16.34
C LEU A 20 0.70 -20.35 15.46
N LEU A 21 2.04 -20.37 15.48
CA LEU A 21 2.88 -19.52 14.63
C LEU A 21 2.57 -19.74 13.16
N ILE A 22 2.56 -20.99 12.71
CA ILE A 22 2.27 -21.34 11.31
C ILE A 22 0.88 -20.85 10.91
N VAL A 23 -0.14 -21.10 11.74
CA VAL A 23 -1.52 -20.70 11.47
C VAL A 23 -1.63 -19.17 11.33
N ILE A 24 -1.07 -18.41 12.26
CA ILE A 24 -1.13 -16.94 12.22
C ILE A 24 -0.36 -16.40 11.02
N THR A 25 0.81 -16.97 10.69
CA THR A 25 1.57 -16.58 9.51
C THR A 25 0.79 -16.82 8.22
N VAL A 26 0.12 -17.98 8.07
CA VAL A 26 -0.69 -18.28 6.88
C VAL A 26 -1.88 -17.33 6.75
N ILE A 27 -2.56 -17.02 7.85
CA ILE A 27 -3.66 -16.06 7.87
C ILE A 27 -3.15 -14.67 7.50
N GLY A 28 -2.04 -14.24 8.09
CA GLY A 28 -1.42 -12.94 7.79
C GLY A 28 -0.97 -12.81 6.34
N LEU A 29 -0.39 -13.87 5.75
CA LEU A 29 0.00 -13.89 4.34
C LEU A 29 -1.21 -13.83 3.41
N THR A 30 -2.26 -14.61 3.70
CA THR A 30 -3.51 -14.58 2.92
C THR A 30 -4.17 -13.20 3.00
N TYR A 31 -4.13 -12.57 4.17
CA TYR A 31 -4.68 -11.24 4.38
C TYR A 31 -3.85 -10.13 3.72
N ALA A 32 -2.52 -10.27 3.71
CA ALA A 32 -1.61 -9.32 3.07
C ALA A 32 -1.59 -9.47 1.54
N MET A 33 -1.95 -10.63 1.00
CA MET A 33 -1.97 -10.93 -0.44
C MET A 33 -2.73 -9.87 -1.28
N PRO A 34 -3.95 -9.44 -0.94
CA PRO A 34 -4.63 -8.35 -1.64
C PRO A 34 -4.09 -6.95 -1.31
N ASN A 35 -3.20 -6.79 -0.34
CA ASN A 35 -2.57 -5.50 -0.02
C ASN A 35 -1.16 -5.37 -0.66
N LEU A 36 -0.78 -6.30 -1.53
CA LEU A 36 0.48 -6.27 -2.29
C LEU A 36 0.38 -5.50 -3.60
N PHE A 37 -0.75 -4.82 -3.87
CA PHE A 37 -0.87 -3.96 -5.05
C PHE A 37 0.14 -2.82 -4.94
N GLY A 38 1.07 -2.81 -5.89
CA GLY A 38 2.22 -1.92 -5.95
C GLY A 38 1.86 -0.45 -6.12
N ASP A 39 2.90 0.37 -6.23
CA ASP A 39 2.79 1.83 -6.33
C ASP A 39 1.66 2.24 -7.28
N ASP A 40 0.62 2.91 -6.75
CA ASP A 40 -0.43 3.59 -7.52
C ASP A 40 0.00 5.06 -7.64
N PRO A 41 0.82 5.42 -8.66
CA PRO A 41 1.31 6.77 -8.81
C PRO A 41 0.14 7.72 -9.01
N ALA A 42 -0.14 8.52 -7.98
CA ALA A 42 -1.24 9.46 -7.99
C ALA A 42 -0.73 10.88 -7.73
N VAL A 43 -1.19 11.82 -8.55
CA VAL A 43 -0.96 13.25 -8.35
C VAL A 43 -2.26 13.91 -7.93
N GLN A 44 -2.24 14.55 -6.76
CA GLN A 44 -3.37 15.29 -6.24
C GLN A 44 -3.19 16.79 -6.51
N ILE A 45 -4.10 17.36 -7.28
CA ILE A 45 -4.15 18.80 -7.58
C ILE A 45 -5.21 19.40 -6.65
N SER A 46 -4.79 20.30 -5.75
CA SER A 46 -5.67 21.02 -4.83
C SER A 46 -5.76 22.49 -5.21
N PRO A 47 -6.93 23.14 -5.05
CA PRO A 47 -7.07 24.54 -5.34
C PRO A 47 -6.29 25.38 -4.31
N ALA A 48 -5.69 26.47 -4.77
CA ALA A 48 -5.24 27.52 -3.84
C ALA A 48 -6.46 28.11 -3.12
N LYS A 49 -6.28 28.65 -1.90
CA LYS A 49 -7.34 29.11 -0.96
C LYS A 49 -8.43 30.04 -1.53
N SER A 50 -8.31 30.49 -2.78
CA SER A 50 -9.20 31.45 -3.45
C SER A 50 -9.62 31.02 -4.85
N VAL A 51 -9.27 29.80 -5.28
CA VAL A 51 -9.56 29.27 -6.62
C VAL A 51 -10.60 28.16 -6.49
N VAL A 52 -11.66 28.24 -7.29
CA VAL A 52 -12.60 27.13 -7.45
C VAL A 52 -12.22 26.40 -8.73
N PHE A 53 -12.02 25.09 -8.65
CA PHE A 53 -11.83 24.28 -9.83
C PHE A 53 -13.14 24.15 -10.60
N ASN A 54 -13.10 24.51 -11.88
CA ASN A 54 -14.20 24.42 -12.83
C ASN A 54 -13.90 23.37 -13.90
N ALA A 55 -14.93 22.99 -14.67
CA ALA A 55 -14.81 22.04 -15.78
C ALA A 55 -13.71 22.41 -16.79
N ASP A 56 -13.48 23.70 -17.04
CA ASP A 56 -12.40 24.16 -17.94
C ASP A 56 -11.01 23.81 -17.44
N THR A 57 -10.81 23.75 -16.12
CA THR A 57 -9.52 23.36 -15.52
C THR A 57 -9.27 21.87 -15.73
N GLN A 58 -10.31 21.05 -15.65
CA GLN A 58 -10.22 19.62 -15.92
C GLN A 58 -9.83 19.36 -17.38
N VAL A 59 -10.53 19.97 -18.34
CA VAL A 59 -10.22 19.83 -19.78
C VAL A 59 -8.80 20.28 -20.09
N LYS A 60 -8.33 21.35 -19.43
CA LYS A 60 -6.95 21.84 -19.60
C LYS A 60 -5.92 20.85 -19.06
N VAL A 61 -6.19 20.21 -17.92
CA VAL A 61 -5.28 19.22 -17.33
C VAL A 61 -5.25 17.97 -18.20
N GLU A 62 -6.40 17.46 -18.64
CA GLU A 62 -6.50 16.31 -19.56
C GLU A 62 -5.72 16.58 -20.86
N GLY A 63 -5.93 17.74 -21.49
CA GLY A 63 -5.23 18.10 -22.72
C GLY A 63 -3.72 18.36 -22.56
N LEU A 64 -3.24 18.71 -21.36
CA LEU A 64 -1.81 18.79 -21.07
C LEU A 64 -1.19 17.42 -20.86
N LEU A 65 -1.91 16.51 -20.19
CA LEU A 65 -1.47 15.13 -19.97
C LEU A 65 -1.40 14.36 -21.29
N GLU A 66 -2.38 14.53 -22.17
CA GLU A 66 -2.37 13.94 -23.52
C GLU A 66 -1.20 14.46 -24.36
N LYS A 67 -0.94 15.78 -24.35
CA LYS A 67 0.21 16.39 -25.04
C LYS A 67 1.55 15.91 -24.49
N ALA A 68 1.61 15.59 -23.20
CA ALA A 68 2.80 15.04 -22.56
C ALA A 68 2.96 13.53 -22.81
N GLY A 69 1.98 12.86 -23.42
CA GLY A 69 1.98 11.42 -23.67
C GLY A 69 1.82 10.58 -22.41
N LEU A 70 1.18 11.11 -21.36
CA LEU A 70 0.96 10.41 -20.11
C LEU A 70 -0.42 9.75 -20.11
N GLU A 71 -0.46 8.42 -19.98
CA GLU A 71 -1.72 7.68 -19.84
C GLU A 71 -2.28 7.85 -18.42
N VAL A 72 -3.53 8.30 -18.34
CA VAL A 72 -4.24 8.51 -17.09
C VAL A 72 -5.15 7.30 -16.86
N LYS A 73 -4.86 6.55 -15.79
CA LYS A 73 -5.66 5.40 -15.36
C LYS A 73 -7.04 5.81 -14.86
N SER A 74 -7.11 6.90 -14.10
CA SER A 74 -8.38 7.49 -13.65
C SER A 74 -8.21 8.95 -13.19
N SER A 75 -9.22 9.77 -13.43
CA SER A 75 -9.34 11.12 -12.89
C SER A 75 -10.60 11.23 -12.03
N VAL A 76 -10.46 11.50 -10.74
CA VAL A 76 -11.59 11.65 -9.81
C VAL A 76 -11.58 13.05 -9.22
N PHE A 77 -12.72 13.72 -9.24
CA PHE A 77 -12.93 14.98 -8.54
C PHE A 77 -13.62 14.73 -7.20
N GLU A 78 -12.88 14.90 -6.10
CA GLU A 78 -13.38 14.62 -4.75
C GLU A 78 -13.07 15.79 -3.82
N GLY A 79 -14.10 16.34 -3.17
CA GLY A 79 -13.95 17.41 -2.18
C GLY A 79 -13.29 18.69 -2.70
N GLY A 80 -13.46 19.03 -3.98
CA GLY A 80 -12.84 20.21 -4.59
C GLY A 80 -11.41 20.00 -5.07
N LYS A 81 -10.89 18.77 -5.07
CA LYS A 81 -9.55 18.40 -5.52
C LYS A 81 -9.63 17.41 -6.67
N PHE A 82 -8.66 17.44 -7.57
CA PHE A 82 -8.50 16.40 -8.59
C PHE A 82 -7.46 15.39 -8.13
N LEU A 83 -7.83 14.12 -8.18
CA LEU A 83 -6.92 13.00 -7.99
C LEU A 83 -6.74 12.32 -9.34
N ILE A 84 -5.52 12.35 -9.85
CA ILE A 84 -5.16 11.77 -11.14
C ILE A 84 -4.26 10.58 -10.84
N ARG A 85 -4.71 9.38 -11.21
CA ARG A 85 -3.92 8.15 -11.12
C ARG A 85 -3.29 7.86 -12.47
N PHE A 86 -2.04 7.44 -12.44
CA PHE A 86 -1.28 6.99 -13.59
C PHE A 86 -1.12 5.47 -13.51
N ASP A 87 -0.82 4.84 -14.65
CA ASP A 87 -0.40 3.43 -14.72
C ASP A 87 1.12 3.29 -14.62
#